data_AF-A0A8T2LP96-F1
#
_entry.id   AF-A0A8T2LP96-F1
#
_cell.length_a   1.000
_cell.length_b   1.000
_cell.length_c   1.000
_cell.angle_alpha   90.00
_cell.angle_beta   90.00
_cell.angle_gamma   90.00
#
_symmetry.space_group_name_H-M   'P 1'
#
loop_
_entity.id
_entity.type
_entity.pdbx_description
1 polymer ?
#
loop_
_entity_poly.entity_id
_entity_poly.type
_entity_poly.pdbx_seq_one_letter_code
_entity_poly.pdbx_strand_id
1 'polypeptide(L)'
;MNDDAESLPGFTMRTLIFIAFSLYHFTVAQVDDGGSTGSQGVHSEYSEHYCSPKILSELKELKSLAAEQKTALEELKKQAAGNQCSTEIQSELKELKTTVAEQKVKLEELQKEIADKPNVAFSASLFGEGGQTLGGYNSEVVLKFQKVFVNIGHAYNPSTGMFTAPVRGVYYFGFSAFANGKNAMGVHLRKNGQNIVAAYDYNNSH
;
A
#
# COMPACT_ATOMS: atom_id res chain seq x y z
N MET A 1 -9.23 9.18 42.12
CA MET A 1 -10.04 10.39 41.86
C MET A 1 -9.16 11.35 41.06
N ASN A 2 -9.08 11.30 39.74
CA ASN A 2 -9.95 10.68 38.75
C ASN A 2 -9.10 9.92 37.73
N ASP A 3 -9.55 8.70 37.43
CA ASP A 3 -9.27 8.01 36.18
C ASP A 3 -9.98 8.76 35.06
N ASP A 4 -9.33 8.96 33.91
CA ASP A 4 -9.97 9.09 32.59
C ASP A 4 -8.86 9.19 31.52
N ALA A 5 -8.32 8.02 31.17
CA ALA A 5 -7.52 7.83 29.96
C ALA A 5 -8.45 7.32 28.85
N GLU A 6 -9.03 8.23 28.07
CA GLU A 6 -9.69 7.85 26.81
C GLU A 6 -8.62 7.60 25.73
N SER A 7 -8.24 6.32 25.57
CA SER A 7 -7.61 5.83 24.35
C SER A 7 -8.68 5.22 23.45
N LEU A 8 -9.04 5.88 22.35
CA LEU A 8 -9.85 5.28 21.30
C LEU A 8 -8.95 4.85 20.13
N PRO A 9 -8.87 3.54 19.81
CA PRO A 9 -8.19 3.08 18.61
C PRO A 9 -9.07 3.28 17.36
N GLY A 10 -8.43 3.75 16.29
CA GLY A 10 -9.04 3.98 14.99
C GLY A 10 -9.65 2.71 14.39
N PHE A 11 -10.93 2.80 14.04
CA PHE A 11 -11.65 1.77 13.29
C PHE A 11 -11.77 2.21 11.83
N THR A 12 -10.83 1.78 10.98
CA THR A 12 -10.97 1.90 9.53
C THR A 12 -11.94 0.83 9.04
N MET A 13 -13.19 1.24 8.81
CA MET A 13 -14.28 0.37 8.34
C MET A 13 -14.02 0.01 6.86
N ARG A 14 -13.40 -1.15 6.62
CA ARG A 14 -13.22 -1.72 5.28
C ARG A 14 -14.57 -2.25 4.76
N THR A 15 -15.13 -1.50 3.82
CA THR A 15 -15.89 -1.92 2.63
C THR A 15 -16.25 -3.40 2.54
N LEU A 16 -17.54 -3.72 2.62
CA LEU A 16 -18.18 -4.92 2.07
C LEU A 16 -19.69 -4.67 1.94
N ILE A 17 -20.11 -4.00 0.87
CA ILE A 17 -21.51 -3.99 0.42
C ILE A 17 -21.51 -4.64 -0.97
N PHE A 18 -21.96 -5.89 -1.02
CA PHE A 18 -22.17 -6.63 -2.26
C PHE A 18 -23.33 -6.00 -3.03
N ILE A 19 -23.08 -5.67 -4.29
CA ILE A 19 -24.06 -5.12 -5.23
C ILE A 19 -24.77 -6.26 -5.97
N ALA A 20 -26.10 -6.14 -6.02
CA ALA A 20 -27.07 -6.56 -7.03
C ALA A 20 -27.56 -8.02 -7.13
N PHE A 21 -28.85 -8.16 -6.79
CA PHE A 21 -29.85 -8.98 -7.48
C PHE A 21 -30.03 -8.51 -8.94
N SER A 22 -30.15 -9.42 -9.90
CA SER A 22 -31.44 -9.75 -10.54
C SER A 22 -31.24 -10.63 -11.78
N LEU A 23 -32.07 -11.67 -11.86
CA LEU A 23 -32.27 -12.57 -12.99
C LEU A 23 -32.66 -11.83 -14.27
N TYR A 24 -32.26 -12.33 -15.45
CA TYR A 24 -33.18 -12.67 -16.55
C TYR A 24 -32.58 -13.72 -17.51
N HIS A 25 -33.50 -14.50 -18.05
CA HIS A 25 -33.50 -15.77 -18.77
C HIS A 25 -32.63 -16.00 -20.04
N PHE A 26 -32.53 -17.32 -20.30
CA PHE A 26 -32.53 -18.07 -21.59
C PHE A 26 -31.18 -18.47 -22.21
N THR A 27 -30.87 -19.77 -22.09
CA THR A 27 -29.83 -20.44 -22.88
C THR A 27 -30.44 -21.36 -23.94
N VAL A 28 -29.68 -21.43 -25.04
CA VAL A 28 -30.00 -21.85 -26.40
C VAL A 28 -29.97 -23.36 -26.60
N ALA A 29 -30.79 -23.84 -27.53
CA ALA A 29 -30.81 -25.21 -28.04
C ALA A 29 -29.58 -25.50 -28.92
N GLN A 30 -29.03 -26.71 -28.78
CA GLN A 30 -28.04 -27.27 -29.71
C GLN A 30 -28.70 -28.32 -30.60
N VAL A 31 -28.34 -28.25 -31.87
CA VAL A 31 -28.49 -29.19 -32.99
C VAL A 31 -27.03 -29.62 -33.27
N ASP A 32 -26.61 -30.85 -33.55
CA ASP A 32 -27.02 -31.96 -34.43
C ASP A 32 -26.51 -33.29 -33.78
N ASP A 33 -26.98 -34.50 -34.08
CA ASP A 33 -26.65 -35.24 -35.31
C ASP A 33 -27.54 -36.49 -35.48
N GLY A 34 -28.00 -36.70 -36.71
CA GLY A 34 -27.90 -37.97 -37.43
C GLY A 34 -28.73 -39.18 -36.96
N GLY A 35 -29.77 -39.52 -37.73
CA GLY A 35 -30.45 -40.82 -37.59
C GLY A 35 -31.46 -41.10 -38.70
N SER A 36 -30.96 -41.49 -39.87
CA SER A 36 -31.69 -42.08 -41.00
C SER A 36 -32.64 -43.21 -40.58
N THR A 37 -33.84 -43.28 -41.16
CA THR A 37 -34.31 -44.41 -42.00
C THR A 37 -35.74 -44.19 -42.49
N GLY A 38 -36.01 -44.65 -43.72
CA GLY A 38 -37.29 -45.28 -44.04
C GLY A 38 -38.32 -44.47 -44.82
N SER A 39 -38.22 -44.58 -46.15
CA SER A 39 -39.32 -44.83 -47.10
C SER A 39 -40.65 -44.11 -46.93
N GLN A 40 -41.04 -43.37 -47.98
CA GLN A 40 -42.35 -43.56 -48.60
C GLN A 40 -42.30 -43.08 -50.05
N GLY A 41 -42.49 -44.02 -50.98
CA GLY A 41 -43.01 -43.66 -52.29
C GLY A 41 -44.51 -43.44 -52.18
N VAL A 42 -45.03 -42.45 -52.88
CA VAL A 42 -46.11 -42.60 -53.88
C VAL A 42 -46.05 -41.36 -54.79
N HIS A 43 -46.10 -41.64 -56.09
CA HIS A 43 -46.32 -40.73 -57.20
C HIS A 43 -47.39 -39.65 -56.91
N SER A 44 -47.07 -38.40 -57.25
CA SER A 44 -48.07 -37.50 -57.82
C SER A 44 -47.40 -36.65 -58.89
N GLU A 45 -47.93 -36.81 -60.07
CA GLU A 45 -47.61 -36.21 -61.35
C GLU A 45 -47.79 -34.68 -61.29
N TYR A 46 -46.71 -33.93 -61.49
CA TYR A 46 -46.78 -32.49 -61.77
C TYR A 46 -45.93 -32.17 -63.01
N SER A 47 -46.61 -32.28 -64.14
CA SER A 47 -46.56 -31.40 -65.31
C SER A 47 -45.49 -30.30 -65.30
N GLU A 48 -44.54 -30.41 -66.23
CA GLU A 48 -43.68 -29.30 -66.67
C GLU A 48 -44.54 -28.16 -67.23
N HIS A 49 -44.64 -27.05 -66.50
CA HIS A 49 -45.13 -25.79 -67.06
C HIS A 49 -44.38 -24.58 -66.51
N TYR A 50 -43.59 -23.96 -67.42
CA TYR A 50 -43.11 -22.59 -67.42
C TYR A 50 -42.38 -22.06 -66.17
N CYS A 51 -41.06 -22.29 -66.12
CA CYS A 51 -40.16 -21.44 -65.35
C CYS A 51 -39.87 -20.17 -66.17
N SER A 52 -40.33 -19.00 -65.72
CA SER A 52 -39.96 -17.73 -66.36
C SER A 52 -38.43 -17.61 -66.38
N PRO A 53 -37.78 -17.32 -67.53
CA PRO A 53 -36.33 -17.13 -67.61
C PRO A 53 -35.79 -16.15 -66.57
N LYS A 54 -36.63 -15.20 -66.17
CA LYS A 54 -36.37 -14.18 -65.16
C LYS A 54 -36.16 -14.77 -63.75
N ILE A 55 -36.92 -15.80 -63.39
CA ILE A 55 -36.78 -16.46 -62.08
C ILE A 55 -35.47 -17.24 -62.03
N LEU A 56 -35.10 -17.93 -63.11
CA LEU A 56 -33.84 -18.68 -63.19
C LEU A 56 -32.60 -17.76 -63.15
N SER A 57 -32.67 -16.58 -63.78
CA SER A 57 -31.58 -15.59 -63.70
C SER A 57 -31.45 -15.02 -62.29
N GLU A 58 -32.56 -14.67 -61.63
CA GLU A 58 -32.56 -14.19 -60.24
C GLU A 58 -32.00 -15.25 -59.28
N LEU A 59 -32.33 -16.53 -59.50
CA LEU A 59 -31.81 -17.65 -58.70
C LEU A 59 -30.30 -17.87 -58.89
N LYS A 60 -29.78 -17.59 -60.10
CA LYS A 60 -28.35 -17.63 -60.39
C LYS A 60 -27.61 -16.45 -59.75
N GLU A 61 -28.19 -15.26 -59.79
CA GLU A 61 -27.66 -14.06 -59.15
C GLU A 61 -27.62 -14.19 -57.63
N LEU A 62 -28.68 -14.72 -57.01
CA LEU A 62 -28.72 -14.99 -55.57
C LEU A 62 -27.65 -16.00 -55.13
N LYS A 63 -27.38 -17.03 -55.95
CA LYS A 63 -26.31 -17.99 -55.68
C LYS A 63 -24.92 -17.38 -55.79
N SER A 64 -24.70 -16.48 -56.76
CA SER A 64 -23.45 -15.73 -56.91
C SER A 64 -23.23 -14.84 -55.68
N LEU A 65 -24.25 -14.07 -55.31
CA LEU A 65 -24.18 -13.15 -54.19
C LEU A 65 -23.97 -13.87 -52.85
N ALA A 66 -24.62 -15.02 -52.65
CA ALA A 66 -24.41 -15.84 -51.46
C ALA A 66 -22.98 -16.41 -51.37
N ALA A 67 -22.37 -16.76 -52.51
CA ALA A 67 -20.98 -17.20 -52.56
C ALA A 67 -20.01 -16.06 -52.24
N GLU A 68 -20.25 -14.86 -52.77
CA GLU A 68 -19.47 -13.65 -52.50
C GLU A 68 -19.57 -13.22 -51.03
N GLN A 69 -20.77 -13.25 -50.45
CA GLN A 69 -20.99 -12.98 -49.03
C GLN A 69 -20.28 -13.99 -48.14
N LYS A 70 -20.25 -15.28 -48.53
CA LYS A 70 -19.52 -16.32 -47.80
C LYS A 70 -18.01 -16.07 -47.84
N THR A 71 -17.46 -15.66 -48.98
CA THR A 71 -16.03 -15.33 -49.08
C THR A 71 -15.66 -14.09 -48.27
N ALA A 72 -16.48 -13.04 -48.31
CA ALA A 72 -16.27 -11.83 -47.52
C ALA A 72 -16.36 -12.09 -46.01
N LEU A 73 -17.24 -13.01 -45.58
CA LEU A 73 -17.36 -13.42 -44.18
C LEU A 73 -16.11 -14.17 -43.70
N GLU A 74 -15.57 -15.08 -44.51
CA GLU A 74 -14.32 -15.78 -44.19
C GLU A 74 -13.12 -14.84 -44.16
N GLU A 75 -13.09 -13.82 -45.02
CA GLU A 75 -12.03 -12.81 -45.02
C GLU A 75 -12.12 -11.85 -43.83
N LEU A 76 -13.33 -11.43 -43.43
CA LEU A 76 -13.57 -10.66 -42.20
C LEU A 76 -13.21 -11.48 -40.93
N LYS A 77 -13.53 -12.78 -40.89
CA LYS A 77 -13.10 -13.68 -39.80
C LYS A 77 -11.58 -13.78 -39.72
N LYS A 78 -10.91 -13.86 -40.88
CA LYS A 78 -9.44 -13.89 -40.96
C LYS A 78 -8.81 -12.57 -40.50
N GLN A 79 -9.45 -11.43 -40.77
CA GLN A 79 -9.03 -10.11 -40.27
C GLN A 79 -9.26 -9.96 -38.75
N ALA A 80 -10.36 -10.49 -38.20
CA ALA A 80 -10.66 -10.44 -36.77
C ALA A 80 -9.75 -11.34 -35.90
N ALA A 81 -9.16 -12.38 -36.48
CA ALA A 81 -8.18 -13.24 -35.82
C ALA A 81 -6.74 -12.66 -35.83
N GLY A 82 -6.47 -11.65 -36.68
CA GLY A 82 -5.15 -11.08 -36.93
C GLY A 82 -4.77 -9.89 -36.05
N ASN A 83 -5.11 -9.90 -34.76
CA ASN A 83 -4.90 -8.76 -33.86
C ASN A 83 -3.45 -8.71 -33.32
N GLN A 84 -2.50 -8.40 -34.20
CA GLN A 84 -1.07 -8.34 -33.87
C GLN A 84 -0.73 -7.23 -32.84
N CYS A 85 -1.56 -6.18 -32.75
CA CYS A 85 -1.49 -5.14 -31.72
C CYS A 85 -1.81 -5.65 -30.29
N SER A 86 -2.46 -6.81 -30.15
CA SER A 86 -2.83 -7.36 -28.84
C SER A 86 -1.64 -7.99 -28.11
N THR A 87 -0.62 -8.48 -28.82
CA THR A 87 0.46 -9.28 -28.21
C THR A 87 1.48 -8.43 -27.45
N GLU A 88 1.92 -7.29 -28.03
CA GLU A 88 2.82 -6.33 -27.38
C GLU A 88 2.19 -5.72 -26.12
N ILE A 89 0.92 -5.31 -26.23
CA ILE A 89 0.13 -4.77 -25.12
C ILE A 89 -0.09 -5.85 -24.04
N GLN A 90 -0.27 -7.12 -24.42
CA GLN A 90 -0.36 -8.22 -23.46
C GLN A 90 0.97 -8.49 -22.74
N SER A 91 2.12 -8.37 -23.42
CA SER A 91 3.43 -8.46 -22.77
C SER A 91 3.67 -7.30 -21.81
N GLU A 92 3.38 -6.06 -22.23
CA GLU A 92 3.50 -4.89 -21.36
C GLU A 92 2.54 -4.96 -20.16
N LEU A 93 1.31 -5.45 -20.34
CA LEU A 93 0.37 -5.67 -19.23
C LEU A 93 0.88 -6.72 -18.25
N LYS A 94 1.52 -7.78 -18.74
CA LYS A 94 2.11 -8.81 -17.89
C LYS A 94 3.28 -8.24 -17.09
N GLU A 95 4.17 -7.48 -17.74
CA GLU A 95 5.32 -6.83 -17.10
C GLU A 95 4.91 -5.74 -16.12
N LEU A 96 3.90 -4.94 -16.47
CA LEU A 96 3.34 -3.93 -15.60
C LEU A 96 2.68 -4.59 -14.37
N LYS A 97 1.96 -5.71 -14.57
CA LYS A 97 1.34 -6.46 -13.47
C LYS A 97 2.38 -7.06 -12.53
N THR A 98 3.50 -7.58 -13.04
CA THR A 98 4.60 -8.05 -12.18
C THR A 98 5.24 -6.89 -11.44
N THR A 99 5.52 -5.78 -12.12
CA THR A 99 6.10 -4.58 -11.51
C THR A 99 5.21 -4.02 -10.41
N VAL A 100 3.89 -3.94 -10.63
CA VAL A 100 2.92 -3.48 -9.61
C VAL A 100 2.89 -4.42 -8.41
N ALA A 101 2.96 -5.74 -8.62
CA ALA A 101 3.03 -6.70 -7.53
C ALA A 101 4.33 -6.54 -6.72
N GLU A 102 5.48 -6.37 -7.39
CA GLU A 102 6.78 -6.14 -6.74
C GLU A 102 6.82 -4.82 -5.98
N GLN A 103 6.30 -3.74 -6.58
CA GLN A 103 6.20 -2.42 -5.95
C GLN A 103 5.29 -2.46 -4.72
N LYS A 104 4.18 -3.20 -4.77
CA LYS A 104 3.29 -3.38 -3.64
C LYS A 104 4.01 -4.07 -2.47
N VAL A 105 4.78 -5.13 -2.73
CA VAL A 105 5.57 -5.82 -1.70
C VAL A 105 6.59 -4.87 -1.06
N LYS A 106 7.35 -4.12 -1.88
CA LYS A 106 8.31 -3.13 -1.38
C LYS A 106 7.63 -2.02 -0.57
N LEU A 107 6.43 -1.58 -0.98
CA LEU A 107 5.67 -0.57 -0.24
C LEU A 107 5.24 -1.09 1.13
N GLU A 108 4.76 -2.33 1.21
CA GLU A 108 4.39 -2.97 2.47
C GLU A 108 5.61 -3.15 3.40
N GLU A 109 6.77 -3.50 2.83
CA GLU A 109 8.03 -3.61 3.56
C GLU A 109 8.49 -2.25 4.12
N LEU A 110 8.50 -1.20 3.30
CA LEU A 110 8.85 0.15 3.73
C LEU A 110 7.86 0.71 4.76
N GLN A 111 6.56 0.44 4.59
CA GLN A 111 5.54 0.83 5.57
C GLN A 111 5.80 0.17 6.92
N LYS A 112 6.19 -1.11 6.92
CA LYS A 112 6.57 -1.82 8.13
C LYS A 112 7.85 -1.25 8.75
N GLU A 113 8.87 -0.97 7.94
CA GLU A 113 10.12 -0.36 8.43
C GLU A 113 9.87 1.01 9.10
N ILE A 114 9.00 1.84 8.50
CA ILE A 114 8.62 3.13 9.07
C ILE A 114 7.83 2.95 10.37
N ALA A 115 6.92 1.97 10.43
CA ALA A 115 6.12 1.68 11.62
C ALA A 115 6.97 1.12 12.76
N ASP A 116 7.98 0.31 12.45
CA ASP A 116 8.85 -0.34 13.43
C ASP A 116 9.95 0.60 13.96
N LYS A 117 10.15 1.78 13.34
CA LYS A 117 11.14 2.75 13.80
C LYS A 117 10.64 3.47 15.05
N PRO A 118 11.33 3.34 16.21
CA PRO A 118 10.88 3.97 17.44
C PRO A 118 11.03 5.49 17.36
N ASN A 119 9.93 6.21 17.61
CA ASN A 119 9.97 7.64 17.90
C ASN A 119 10.54 7.83 19.31
N VAL A 120 11.49 8.76 19.46
CA VAL A 120 12.19 8.99 20.72
C VAL A 120 12.31 10.47 20.99
N ALA A 121 11.84 10.90 22.16
CA ALA A 121 12.02 12.25 22.67
C ALA A 121 11.92 12.24 24.20
N PHE A 122 12.75 13.04 24.87
CA PHE A 122 12.63 13.24 26.30
C PHE A 122 12.87 14.70 26.70
N SER A 123 12.23 15.12 27.78
CA SER A 123 12.51 16.38 28.47
C SER A 123 12.31 16.20 29.97
N ALA A 124 13.25 16.71 30.75
CA ALA A 124 13.27 16.54 32.20
C ALA A 124 13.99 17.70 32.89
N SER A 125 13.68 17.92 34.17
CA SER A 125 14.37 18.86 35.06
C SER A 125 15.00 18.15 36.24
N LEU A 126 16.08 18.73 36.76
CA LEU A 126 16.84 18.16 37.89
C LEU A 126 15.98 18.06 39.14
N PHE A 127 15.21 19.12 39.39
CA PHE A 127 14.26 19.22 40.49
C PHE A 127 12.86 19.51 39.95
N GLY A 128 11.84 19.20 40.76
CA GLY A 128 10.48 19.70 40.56
C GLY A 128 10.35 21.16 40.99
N GLU A 129 9.17 21.53 41.48
CA GLU A 129 8.94 22.87 42.04
C GLU A 129 9.79 23.09 43.31
N GLY A 130 10.21 24.34 43.56
CA GLY A 130 10.79 24.73 44.86
C GLY A 130 12.28 25.10 44.91
N GLY A 131 12.90 25.57 43.82
CA GLY A 131 14.16 26.33 43.89
C GLY A 131 15.35 25.60 44.55
N GLN A 132 15.43 24.29 44.39
CA GLN A 132 16.50 23.48 44.97
C GLN A 132 17.81 23.63 44.18
N THR A 133 18.94 23.57 44.88
CA THR A 133 20.27 23.59 44.26
C THR A 133 20.99 22.28 44.55
N LEU A 134 21.78 21.82 43.58
CA LEU A 134 22.66 20.66 43.72
C LEU A 134 24.11 21.16 43.71
N GLY A 135 24.96 20.68 44.60
CA GLY A 135 26.35 21.12 44.67
C GLY A 135 27.14 20.49 45.82
N GLY A 136 28.38 20.95 46.02
CA GLY A 136 29.28 20.43 47.05
C GLY A 136 29.95 19.11 46.67
N TYR A 137 29.99 18.77 45.39
CA TYR A 137 30.68 17.58 44.91
C TYR A 137 32.14 17.88 44.60
N ASN A 138 33.03 17.12 45.21
CA ASN A 138 34.47 17.15 44.92
C ASN A 138 34.86 16.21 43.77
N SER A 139 33.88 15.49 43.21
CA SER A 139 34.03 14.54 42.11
C SER A 139 32.83 14.62 41.19
N GLU A 140 32.99 14.13 39.96
CA GLU A 140 31.89 14.03 39.01
C GLU A 140 30.77 13.13 39.55
N VAL A 141 29.53 13.61 39.45
CA VAL A 141 28.33 12.85 39.77
C VAL A 141 27.37 12.87 38.59
N VAL A 142 26.66 11.76 38.38
CA VAL A 142 25.63 11.69 37.34
C VAL A 142 24.41 12.48 37.80
N LEU A 143 24.04 13.51 37.02
CA LEU A 143 22.85 14.30 37.25
C LEU A 143 21.60 13.48 36.89
N LYS A 144 20.76 13.21 37.89
CA LYS A 144 19.50 12.46 37.74
C LYS A 144 18.35 13.45 37.64
N PHE A 145 17.82 13.67 36.44
CA PHE A 145 16.69 14.56 36.20
C PHE A 145 15.40 13.82 36.53
N GLN A 146 15.01 13.86 37.81
CA GLN A 146 13.92 13.05 38.34
C GLN A 146 12.54 13.50 37.86
N LYS A 147 12.36 14.78 37.54
CA LYS A 147 11.10 15.31 37.04
C LYS A 147 11.08 15.20 35.52
N VAL A 148 10.38 14.18 35.01
CA VAL A 148 10.22 13.94 33.57
C VAL A 148 8.91 14.55 33.07
N PHE A 149 8.99 15.32 31.99
CA PHE A 149 7.82 15.90 31.32
C PHE A 149 7.42 15.09 30.08
N VAL A 150 8.41 14.64 29.30
CA VAL A 150 8.22 13.81 28.10
C VAL A 150 9.24 12.67 28.14
N ASN A 151 8.83 11.46 27.74
CA ASN A 151 9.72 10.31 27.57
C ASN A 151 9.16 9.32 26.53
N ILE A 152 8.93 9.82 25.32
CA ILE A 152 8.46 9.01 24.19
C ILE A 152 9.54 7.98 23.85
N GLY A 153 9.14 6.72 23.72
CA GLY A 153 10.05 5.60 23.48
C GLY A 153 10.84 5.14 24.71
N HIS A 154 10.57 5.72 25.89
CA HIS A 154 11.15 5.31 27.19
C HIS A 154 12.68 5.20 27.21
N ALA A 155 13.37 6.01 26.40
CA ALA A 155 14.81 5.95 26.23
C ALA A 155 15.58 6.65 27.37
N TYR A 156 14.93 7.49 28.18
CA TYR A 156 15.51 8.12 29.37
C TYR A 156 15.10 7.37 30.65
N ASN A 157 16.08 7.04 31.49
CA ASN A 157 15.86 6.42 32.80
C ASN A 157 16.13 7.45 33.93
N PRO A 158 15.09 7.90 34.66
CA PRO A 158 15.24 8.92 35.71
C PRO A 158 16.00 8.43 36.94
N SER A 159 15.98 7.14 37.22
CA SER A 159 16.67 6.53 38.37
C SER A 159 18.18 6.50 38.17
N THR A 160 18.65 6.40 36.92
CA THR A 160 20.08 6.40 36.57
C THR A 160 20.56 7.73 36.02
N GLY A 161 19.67 8.56 35.46
CA GLY A 161 20.02 9.80 34.76
C GLY A 161 20.49 9.58 33.32
N MET A 162 20.33 8.37 32.78
CA MET A 162 20.92 7.98 31.49
C MET A 162 19.89 7.93 30.37
N PHE A 163 20.27 8.44 29.21
CA PHE A 163 19.60 8.21 27.95
C PHE A 163 20.27 7.05 27.19
N THR A 164 19.50 6.09 26.72
CA THR A 164 19.97 4.98 25.88
C THR A 164 19.37 5.10 24.49
N ALA A 165 20.21 5.31 23.47
CA ALA A 165 19.77 5.35 22.08
C ALA A 165 19.22 3.97 21.66
N PRO A 166 17.92 3.82 21.33
CA PRO A 166 17.36 2.52 20.98
C PRO A 166 17.77 2.05 19.58
N VAL A 167 18.16 2.98 18.69
CA VAL A 167 18.60 2.70 17.33
C VAL A 167 19.81 3.57 16.97
N ARG A 168 20.53 3.20 15.90
CA ARG A 168 21.59 4.06 15.38
C ARG A 168 20.98 5.28 14.69
N GLY A 169 21.50 6.46 15.00
CA GLY A 169 21.02 7.70 14.42
C GLY A 169 21.72 8.93 14.98
N VAL A 170 21.22 10.09 14.58
CA VAL A 170 21.64 11.40 15.10
C VAL A 170 20.68 11.80 16.21
N TYR A 171 21.23 12.30 17.32
CA TYR A 171 20.49 12.73 18.49
C TYR A 171 20.86 14.17 18.84
N TYR A 172 19.85 14.96 19.19
CA TYR A 172 20.01 16.33 19.66
C TYR A 172 19.86 16.37 21.19
N PHE A 173 20.82 16.97 21.87
CA PHE A 173 20.77 17.20 23.32
C PHE A 173 20.92 18.69 23.58
N GLY A 174 19.89 19.28 24.19
CA GLY A 174 19.94 20.63 24.74
C GLY A 174 19.85 20.56 26.26
N PHE A 175 20.70 21.30 26.95
CA PHE A 175 20.63 21.45 28.40
C PHE A 175 21.04 22.86 28.81
N SER A 176 20.47 23.33 29.90
CA SER A 176 20.83 24.59 30.55
C SER A 176 21.22 24.28 31.98
N ALA A 177 22.30 24.88 32.44
CA ALA A 177 22.76 24.79 33.82
C ALA A 177 23.25 26.17 34.25
N PHE A 178 23.02 26.52 35.51
CA PHE A 178 23.46 27.78 36.09
C PHE A 178 23.94 27.53 37.52
N ALA A 179 24.98 28.25 37.94
CA ALA A 179 25.44 28.23 39.32
C ALA A 179 24.79 29.37 40.11
N ASN A 180 24.33 29.07 41.33
CA ASN A 180 23.92 30.09 42.29
C ASN A 180 25.04 30.32 43.30
N GLY A 181 25.68 31.49 43.23
CA GLY A 181 26.62 31.95 44.26
C GLY A 181 28.09 31.86 43.89
N LYS A 182 28.93 31.41 44.84
CA LYS A 182 30.40 31.57 44.79
C LYS A 182 31.15 30.34 44.25
N ASN A 183 30.47 29.23 43.98
CA ASN A 183 31.14 28.01 43.55
C ASN A 183 31.16 27.92 42.03
N ALA A 184 32.30 27.53 41.46
CA ALA A 184 32.35 27.17 40.05
C ALA A 184 31.50 25.91 39.80
N MET A 185 30.86 25.85 38.64
CA MET A 185 30.08 24.71 38.18
C MET A 185 30.66 24.21 36.86
N GLY A 186 30.69 22.89 36.70
CA GLY A 186 30.93 22.24 35.43
C GLY A 186 29.87 21.18 35.18
N VAL A 187 29.32 21.15 33.97
CA VAL A 187 28.42 20.10 33.51
C VAL A 187 28.95 19.49 32.23
N HIS A 188 28.92 18.16 32.15
CA HIS A 188 29.42 17.39 31.03
C HIS A 188 28.32 16.55 30.40
N LEU A 189 28.18 16.65 29.08
CA LEU A 189 27.45 15.66 28.29
C LEU A 189 28.43 14.54 27.91
N ARG A 190 28.12 13.31 28.34
CA ARG A 190 28.96 12.14 28.10
C ARG A 190 28.27 11.10 27.23
N LYS A 191 29.05 10.45 26.39
CA LYS A 191 28.65 9.25 25.63
C LYS A 191 29.54 8.10 26.04
N ASN A 192 28.96 7.06 26.63
CA ASN A 192 29.68 5.83 27.03
C ASN A 192 30.97 6.12 27.85
N GLY A 193 30.89 7.06 28.79
CA GLY A 193 32.03 7.46 29.63
C GLY A 193 32.98 8.49 29.00
N GLN A 194 32.81 8.87 27.74
CA GLN A 194 33.63 9.90 27.10
C GLN A 194 32.94 11.27 27.15
N ASN A 195 33.69 12.33 27.50
CA ASN A 195 33.19 13.70 27.49
C ASN A 195 33.04 14.18 26.05
N ILE A 196 31.85 14.65 25.67
CA ILE A 196 31.54 15.15 24.33
C ILE A 196 31.38 16.67 24.33
N VAL A 197 30.64 17.20 25.31
CA VAL A 197 30.44 18.65 25.51
C VAL A 197 30.63 18.96 26.98
N ALA A 198 31.16 20.14 27.27
CA ALA A 198 31.24 20.70 28.61
C ALA A 198 30.70 22.13 28.61
N ALA A 199 30.00 22.50 29.68
CA ALA A 199 29.66 23.89 29.97
C ALA A 199 30.13 24.20 31.38
N TYR A 200 30.76 25.36 31.54
CA TYR A 200 31.29 25.81 32.82
C TYR A 200 30.73 27.18 33.16
N ASP A 201 30.50 27.37 34.45
CA ASP A 201 30.17 28.67 35.03
C ASP A 201 31.21 28.93 36.12
N TYR A 202 32.02 29.97 35.92
CA TYR A 202 33.07 30.35 36.85
C TYR A 202 32.65 31.64 37.55
N ASN A 203 32.69 31.61 38.87
CA ASN A 203 32.76 32.83 39.66
C ASN A 203 34.05 33.57 39.25
N ASN A 204 33.90 34.73 38.60
CA ASN A 204 34.93 35.75 38.57
C ASN A 204 34.63 36.73 39.72
N SER A 205 35.31 36.54 40.85
CA SER A 205 35.27 37.49 41.95
C SER A 205 36.02 38.75 41.52
N HIS A 206 35.29 39.77 41.09
CA HIS A 206 35.76 41.15 41.05
C HIS A 206 35.40 41.86 42.36
#